data_AF-A0A388QVF6-F1
#
_entry.id   AF-A0A388QVF6-F1
#
_cell.length_a   1.000
_cell.length_b   1.000
_cell.length_c   1.000
_cell.angle_alpha   90.00
_cell.angle_beta   90.00
_cell.angle_gamma   90.00
#
_symmetry.space_group_name_H-M   'P 1'
#
loop_
_entity.id
_entity.type
_entity.pdbx_description
1 polymer ?
#
loop_
_entity_poly.entity_id
_entity_poly.type
_entity_poly.pdbx_seq_one_letter_code
_entity_poly.pdbx_strand_id
1 'polypeptide(L)'
;MKAYLDLLRHVRQHGEIRGDRTGTGTLGIFGAQLRFDLAEGFPLLTTKKVHLKSITHELLWFLSGSTQNAWLTERGVSIWNEWATAEQCAKFGRAAGELGPVYGHQWRRFGATKQADGSYADDGVDQLRRVIEEIRRNPSSRRLIVTGWNPQEADQVALPPCHTLFQFHVSTDGPA
;
A
#
# COMPACT_ATOMS: atom_id res chain seq x y z
N MET A 1 -0.69 12.50 17.63
CA MET A 1 0.34 11.52 18.07
C MET A 1 -0.10 10.58 19.18
N LYS A 2 -0.91 11.03 20.17
CA LYS A 2 -1.37 10.18 21.29
C LYS A 2 -1.97 8.86 20.80
N ALA A 3 -2.85 8.89 19.80
CA ALA A 3 -3.47 7.70 19.22
C ALA A 3 -2.46 6.56 18.87
N TYR A 4 -1.35 6.88 18.21
CA TYR A 4 -0.32 5.88 17.90
C TYR A 4 0.39 5.33 19.15
N LEU A 5 0.76 6.21 20.09
CA LEU A 5 1.42 5.79 21.33
C LEU A 5 0.49 5.00 22.26
N ASP A 6 -0.79 5.35 22.27
CA ASP A 6 -1.84 4.64 23.02
C ASP A 6 -2.02 3.23 22.47
N LEU A 7 -2.03 3.08 21.14
CA LEU A 7 -2.04 1.76 20.50
C LEU A 7 -0.80 0.94 20.88
N LEU A 8 0.40 1.52 20.83
CA LEU A 8 1.61 0.80 21.23
C LEU A 8 1.55 0.34 22.70
N ARG A 9 1.04 1.18 23.61
CA ARG A 9 0.85 0.80 25.02
C ARG A 9 -0.15 -0.33 25.17
N HIS A 10 -1.26 -0.25 24.44
CA HIS A 10 -2.31 -1.26 24.46
C HIS A 10 -1.80 -2.61 23.95
N VAL A 11 -1.07 -2.64 22.81
CA VAL A 11 -0.41 -3.85 22.30
C VAL A 11 0.56 -4.44 23.34
N ARG A 12 1.35 -3.60 24.03
CA ARG A 12 2.29 -4.08 25.05
C ARG A 12 1.62 -4.68 26.29
N GLN A 13 0.44 -4.18 26.66
CA GLN A 13 -0.28 -4.61 27.87
C GLN A 13 -1.20 -5.81 27.63
N HIS A 14 -1.80 -5.89 26.43
CA HIS A 14 -2.88 -6.83 26.14
C HIS A 14 -2.61 -7.71 24.91
N GLY A 15 -1.46 -7.56 24.25
CA GLY A 15 -1.13 -8.33 23.07
C GLY A 15 -0.87 -9.80 23.37
N GLU A 16 -1.17 -10.64 22.39
CA GLU A 16 -0.84 -12.06 22.40
C GLU A 16 0.48 -12.30 21.67
N ILE A 17 1.32 -13.17 22.23
CA ILE A 17 2.55 -13.60 21.58
C ILE A 17 2.20 -14.57 20.46
N ARG A 18 2.73 -14.33 19.27
CA ARG A 18 2.55 -15.20 18.10
C ARG A 18 3.87 -15.41 17.38
N GLY A 19 4.08 -16.61 16.85
CA GLY A 19 5.14 -16.84 15.86
C GLY A 19 4.85 -16.08 14.56
N ASP A 20 5.88 -15.86 13.75
CA ASP A 20 5.76 -15.26 12.42
C ASP A 20 6.67 -15.97 11.40
N ARG A 21 6.51 -15.61 10.12
CA ARG A 21 7.30 -16.17 9.02
C ARG A 21 8.78 -15.78 9.05
N THR A 22 9.18 -14.80 9.87
CA THR A 22 10.56 -14.33 9.98
C THR A 22 11.31 -15.02 11.12
N GLY A 23 10.61 -15.77 11.97
CA GLY A 23 11.15 -16.42 13.16
C GLY A 23 11.43 -15.47 14.33
N THR A 24 11.08 -14.19 14.21
CA THR A 24 11.29 -13.19 15.27
C THR A 24 10.16 -13.26 16.31
N GLY A 25 8.96 -13.57 15.86
CA GLY A 25 7.75 -13.51 16.67
C GLY A 25 7.23 -12.08 16.81
N THR A 26 5.95 -11.98 17.17
CA THR A 26 5.24 -10.71 17.34
C THR A 26 4.42 -10.70 18.62
N LEU A 27 4.18 -9.49 19.14
CA LEU A 27 3.14 -9.22 20.12
C LEU A 27 2.03 -8.46 19.41
N GLY A 28 0.83 -9.03 19.36
CA GLY A 28 -0.23 -8.53 18.47
C GLY A 28 -1.61 -8.48 19.11
N ILE A 29 -2.44 -7.59 18.57
CA ILE A 29 -3.89 -7.52 18.81
C ILE A 29 -4.59 -7.49 17.45
N PHE A 30 -5.90 -7.75 17.42
CA PHE A 30 -6.69 -7.74 16.19
C PHE A 30 -7.71 -6.60 16.18
N GLY A 31 -7.90 -5.95 15.01
CA GLY A 31 -8.97 -4.97 14.80
C GLY A 31 -8.72 -3.56 15.36
N ALA A 32 -7.46 -3.16 15.58
CA ALA A 32 -7.13 -1.81 16.03
C ALA A 32 -7.48 -0.73 14.98
N GLN A 33 -7.95 0.43 15.44
CA GLN A 33 -8.23 1.59 14.58
C GLN A 33 -7.53 2.84 15.11
N LEU A 34 -7.03 3.65 14.19
CA LEU A 34 -6.45 4.97 14.46
C LEU A 34 -7.19 6.03 13.65
N ARG A 35 -7.31 7.23 14.22
CA ARG A 35 -7.88 8.40 13.55
C ARG A 35 -6.93 9.57 13.72
N PHE A 36 -6.80 10.36 12.66
CA PHE A 36 -5.96 11.55 12.62
C PHE A 36 -6.78 12.67 11.99
N ASP A 37 -6.84 13.81 12.67
CA ASP A 37 -7.41 15.02 12.09
C ASP A 37 -6.38 15.67 11.16
N LEU A 38 -6.74 15.79 9.88
CA LEU A 38 -5.88 16.38 8.85
C LEU A 38 -6.07 17.90 8.74
N ALA A 39 -7.12 18.48 9.34
CA ALA A 39 -7.32 19.92 9.41
C ALA A 39 -6.34 20.56 10.41
N GLU A 40 -6.01 19.84 11.48
CA GLU A 40 -5.03 20.22 12.50
C GLU A 40 -3.56 20.02 12.06
N GLY A 41 -3.33 19.46 10.87
CA GLY A 41 -2.00 19.32 10.27
C GLY A 41 -1.71 17.93 9.70
N PHE A 42 -0.44 17.69 9.38
CA PHE A 42 0.00 16.42 8.78
C PHE A 42 0.43 15.41 9.85
N PRO A 43 -0.11 14.18 9.88
CA PRO A 43 0.11 13.20 10.96
C PRO A 43 1.48 12.50 10.88
N LEU A 44 2.56 13.26 10.70
CA LEU A 44 3.92 12.74 10.76
C LEU A 44 4.34 12.57 12.22
N LEU A 45 4.72 11.36 12.62
CA LEU A 45 5.18 11.09 13.97
C LEU A 45 6.44 11.91 14.30
N THR A 46 6.46 12.54 15.47
CA THR A 46 7.60 13.34 15.94
C THR A 46 8.40 12.67 17.06
N THR A 47 7.84 11.65 17.73
CA THR A 47 8.54 10.88 18.78
C THR A 47 9.69 10.02 18.24
N LYS A 48 9.77 9.86 16.92
CA LYS A 48 10.89 9.25 16.20
C LYS A 48 10.95 9.87 14.82
N LYS A 49 12.14 10.24 14.34
CA LYS A 49 12.32 10.76 12.98
C LYS A 49 11.87 9.70 11.97
N VAL A 50 10.91 10.08 11.13
CA VAL A 50 10.38 9.26 10.05
C VAL A 50 11.13 9.58 8.75
N HIS A 51 11.40 8.56 7.94
CA HIS A 51 12.10 8.73 6.66
C HIS A 51 11.14 9.21 5.56
N LEU A 52 10.70 10.47 5.64
CA LEU A 52 9.67 11.07 4.77
C LEU A 52 9.99 10.93 3.28
N LYS A 53 11.28 11.01 2.90
CA LYS A 53 11.73 10.80 1.53
C LYS A 53 11.27 9.46 0.95
N SER A 54 11.40 8.37 1.71
CA SER A 54 10.95 7.05 1.25
C SER A 54 9.44 7.00 1.07
N ILE A 55 8.68 7.55 2.02
CA ILE A 55 7.22 7.55 1.99
C ILE A 55 6.73 8.28 0.73
N THR A 56 7.26 9.48 0.46
CA THR A 56 6.85 10.26 -0.71
C THR A 56 7.18 9.55 -2.02
N HIS A 57 8.41 9.02 -2.17
CA HIS A 57 8.79 8.33 -3.39
C HIS A 57 8.02 7.02 -3.59
N GLU A 58 7.78 6.25 -2.54
CA GLU A 58 6.96 5.04 -2.59
C GLU A 58 5.52 5.35 -3.03
N LEU A 59 4.90 6.39 -2.46
CA LEU A 59 3.57 6.80 -2.87
C LEU A 59 3.55 7.20 -4.36
N LEU A 60 4.51 7.99 -4.82
CA LEU A 60 4.62 8.37 -6.24
C LEU A 60 4.83 7.15 -7.14
N TRP A 61 5.61 6.17 -6.69
CA TRP A 61 5.83 4.92 -7.39
C TRP A 61 4.53 4.10 -7.50
N PHE A 62 3.75 3.95 -6.42
CA PHE A 62 2.43 3.33 -6.47
C PHE A 62 1.48 4.07 -7.42
N LEU A 63 1.41 5.41 -7.30
CA LEU A 63 0.57 6.23 -8.17
C LEU A 63 0.96 6.10 -9.64
N SER A 64 2.23 5.86 -9.96
CA SER A 64 2.68 5.64 -11.35
C SER A 64 2.22 4.31 -11.95
N GLY A 65 1.82 3.34 -11.11
CA GLY A 65 1.50 1.99 -11.54
C GLY A 65 2.72 1.10 -11.80
N SER A 66 3.93 1.60 -11.55
CA SER A 66 5.18 0.87 -11.70
C SER A 66 5.30 -0.26 -10.68
N THR A 67 5.96 -1.33 -11.10
CA THR A 67 6.28 -2.54 -10.32
C THR A 67 7.79 -2.79 -10.27
N GLN A 68 8.56 -1.89 -10.88
CA GLN A 68 10.02 -1.95 -10.97
C GLN A 68 10.67 -1.20 -9.81
N ASN A 69 11.43 -1.92 -8.98
CA ASN A 69 12.13 -1.38 -7.83
C ASN A 69 13.27 -0.40 -8.21
N ALA A 70 13.81 -0.49 -9.43
CA ALA A 70 14.88 0.38 -9.91
C ALA A 70 14.56 1.88 -9.76
N TRP A 71 13.30 2.27 -9.98
CA TRP A 71 12.86 3.66 -9.85
C TRP A 71 13.06 4.19 -8.42
N LEU A 72 12.85 3.35 -7.41
CA LEU A 72 13.04 3.68 -6.00
C LEU A 72 14.53 3.73 -5.64
N THR A 73 15.31 2.75 -6.08
CA THR A 73 16.75 2.67 -5.75
C THR A 73 17.55 3.81 -6.36
N GLU A 74 17.25 4.20 -7.61
CA GLU A 74 17.81 5.40 -8.27
C GLU A 74 17.55 6.68 -7.47
N ARG A 75 16.48 6.71 -6.67
CA ARG A 75 16.10 7.85 -5.81
C ARG A 75 16.59 7.67 -4.36
N GLY A 76 17.42 6.66 -4.10
CA GLY A 76 17.98 6.37 -2.77
C GLY A 76 16.94 5.82 -1.79
N VAL A 77 15.93 5.11 -2.29
CA VAL A 77 14.92 4.42 -1.48
C VAL A 77 15.13 2.92 -1.62
N SER A 78 15.40 2.25 -0.50
CA SER A 78 15.79 0.83 -0.47
C SER A 78 14.77 -0.09 0.22
N ILE A 79 13.63 0.45 0.66
CA ILE A 79 12.66 -0.26 1.51
C ILE A 79 12.06 -1.51 0.85
N TRP A 80 12.13 -1.63 -0.49
CA TRP A 80 11.63 -2.77 -1.26
C TRP A 80 12.71 -3.78 -1.69
N ASN A 81 13.99 -3.51 -1.40
CA ASN A 81 15.12 -4.26 -1.96
C ASN A 81 15.10 -5.74 -1.59
N GLU A 82 14.68 -6.08 -0.37
CA GLU A 82 14.66 -7.46 0.12
C GLU A 82 13.71 -8.37 -0.67
N TRP A 83 12.67 -7.80 -1.28
CA TRP A 83 11.69 -8.53 -2.11
C TRP A 83 11.99 -8.45 -3.61
N ALA A 84 12.94 -7.60 -4.01
CA ALA A 84 13.26 -7.31 -5.41
C ALA A 84 14.54 -8.01 -5.89
N THR A 85 15.08 -8.95 -5.11
CA THR A 85 16.29 -9.70 -5.49
C THR A 85 16.02 -10.63 -6.67
N ALA A 86 17.08 -11.04 -7.38
CA ALA A 86 16.97 -12.02 -8.46
C ALA A 86 16.29 -13.32 -7.99
N GLU A 87 16.65 -13.81 -6.80
CA GLU A 87 16.07 -15.01 -6.21
C GLU A 87 14.57 -14.85 -5.91
N GLN A 88 14.16 -13.72 -5.35
CA GLN A 88 12.75 -13.49 -5.02
C GLN A 88 11.89 -13.33 -6.28
N CYS A 89 12.35 -12.55 -7.26
CA CYS A 89 11.63 -12.34 -8.52
C CYS A 89 11.56 -13.64 -9.35
N ALA A 90 12.62 -14.45 -9.36
CA ALA A 90 12.66 -15.70 -10.11
C ALA A 90 11.60 -16.73 -9.66
N LYS A 91 11.16 -16.70 -8.40
CA LYS A 91 10.06 -17.55 -7.89
C LYS A 91 8.76 -17.37 -8.67
N PHE A 92 8.60 -16.23 -9.34
CA PHE A 92 7.44 -15.88 -10.15
C PHE A 92 7.77 -15.76 -11.64
N GLY A 93 8.95 -16.23 -12.06
CA GLY A 93 9.41 -16.14 -13.44
C GLY A 93 9.74 -14.72 -13.91
N ARG A 94 10.20 -13.84 -13.00
CA ARG A 94 10.47 -12.42 -13.29
C ARG A 94 11.95 -12.08 -13.16
N ALA A 95 12.36 -11.04 -13.88
CA ALA A 95 13.69 -10.46 -13.74
C ALA A 95 13.87 -9.77 -12.37
N ALA A 96 15.12 -9.64 -11.92
CA ALA A 96 15.43 -8.91 -10.70
C ALA A 96 14.88 -7.47 -10.75
N GLY A 97 14.32 -7.00 -9.64
CA GLY A 97 13.68 -5.68 -9.57
C GLY A 97 12.19 -5.67 -9.87
N GLU A 98 11.65 -6.68 -10.54
CA GLU A 98 10.25 -6.74 -10.96
C GLU A 98 9.39 -7.42 -9.89
N LEU A 99 8.70 -6.60 -9.10
CA LEU A 99 7.94 -7.03 -7.93
C LEU A 99 6.61 -7.70 -8.30
N GLY A 100 6.18 -7.61 -9.56
CA GLY A 100 4.92 -8.18 -10.03
C GLY A 100 3.72 -7.31 -9.67
N PRO A 101 2.50 -7.89 -9.58
CA PRO A 101 1.24 -7.17 -9.46
C PRO A 101 0.99 -6.62 -8.03
N VAL A 102 1.96 -5.88 -7.49
CA VAL A 102 1.86 -5.18 -6.20
C VAL A 102 1.00 -3.91 -6.30
N TYR A 103 0.92 -3.13 -5.22
CA TYR A 103 0.01 -2.00 -5.04
C TYR A 103 -0.24 -1.12 -6.27
N GLY A 104 0.79 -0.53 -6.87
CA GLY A 104 0.63 0.41 -7.99
C GLY A 104 -0.04 -0.24 -9.20
N HIS A 105 0.35 -1.48 -9.53
CA HIS A 105 -0.32 -2.26 -10.58
C HIS A 105 -1.80 -2.43 -10.26
N GLN A 106 -2.15 -2.84 -9.04
CA GLN A 106 -3.54 -3.00 -8.64
C GLN A 106 -4.30 -1.68 -8.74
N TRP A 107 -3.70 -0.54 -8.39
CA TRP A 107 -4.38 0.75 -8.42
C TRP A 107 -4.62 1.30 -9.82
N ARG A 108 -3.72 1.04 -10.77
CA ARG A 108 -3.75 1.62 -12.13
C ARG A 108 -4.23 0.63 -13.20
N ARG A 109 -4.10 -0.67 -12.97
CA ARG A 109 -4.29 -1.75 -13.95
C ARG A 109 -4.92 -3.00 -13.30
N PHE A 110 -5.89 -2.82 -12.41
CA PHE A 110 -6.53 -3.93 -11.69
C PHE A 110 -7.11 -4.97 -12.66
N GLY A 111 -6.69 -6.22 -12.55
CA GLY A 111 -7.17 -7.32 -13.40
C GLY A 111 -6.72 -7.23 -14.86
N ALA A 112 -5.62 -6.53 -15.15
CA ALA A 112 -5.04 -6.50 -16.48
C ALA A 112 -4.59 -7.88 -16.96
N THR A 113 -4.61 -8.08 -18.28
CA THR A 113 -4.18 -9.34 -18.89
C THR A 113 -2.67 -9.55 -18.70
N LYS A 114 -2.29 -10.68 -18.10
CA LYS A 114 -0.90 -11.12 -18.03
C LYS A 114 -0.45 -11.65 -19.39
N GLN A 115 0.64 -11.11 -19.91
CA GLN A 115 1.23 -11.48 -21.19
C GLN A 115 2.16 -12.69 -21.06
N ALA A 116 2.49 -13.31 -22.20
CA ALA A 116 3.35 -14.49 -22.25
C ALA A 116 4.78 -14.23 -21.73
N ASP A 117 5.26 -12.99 -21.85
CA ASP A 117 6.56 -12.54 -21.32
C ASP A 117 6.53 -12.20 -19.82
N GLY A 118 5.37 -12.37 -19.16
CA GLY A 118 5.17 -12.07 -17.76
C GLY A 118 4.81 -10.61 -17.45
N SER A 119 4.80 -9.73 -18.44
CA SER A 119 4.33 -8.35 -18.32
C SER A 119 2.79 -8.28 -18.24
N TYR A 120 2.27 -7.07 -18.01
CA TYR A 120 0.82 -6.83 -17.95
C TYR A 120 0.43 -5.83 -19.03
N ALA A 121 -0.65 -6.15 -19.76
CA ALA A 121 -1.27 -5.23 -20.69
C ALA A 121 -1.86 -3.99 -19.99
N ASP A 122 -2.20 -2.97 -20.76
CA ASP A 122 -2.84 -1.75 -20.27
C ASP A 122 -4.37 -1.80 -20.51
N ASP A 123 -4.97 -2.93 -20.14
CA ASP A 123 -6.41 -3.23 -20.32
C ASP A 123 -7.15 -3.42 -18.99
N GLY A 124 -6.45 -3.29 -17.87
CA GLY A 124 -7.03 -3.37 -16.53
C GLY A 124 -7.81 -2.12 -16.14
N VAL A 125 -8.36 -2.15 -14.93
CA VAL A 125 -9.11 -1.02 -14.37
C VAL A 125 -8.18 -0.02 -13.68
N ASP A 126 -8.14 1.22 -14.18
CA ASP A 126 -7.54 2.36 -13.47
C ASP A 126 -8.49 2.88 -12.38
N GLN A 127 -8.34 2.32 -11.18
CA GLN A 127 -9.18 2.64 -10.02
C GLN A 127 -8.96 4.08 -9.54
N LEU A 128 -7.73 4.58 -9.61
CA LEU A 128 -7.39 5.94 -9.21
C LEU A 128 -8.01 6.98 -10.13
N ARG A 129 -7.95 6.75 -11.45
CA ARG A 129 -8.65 7.61 -12.40
C ARG A 129 -10.16 7.61 -12.15
N ARG A 130 -10.76 6.42 -12.00
CA ARG A 130 -12.19 6.28 -11.73
C ARG A 130 -12.62 7.01 -10.47
N VAL A 131 -11.88 6.88 -9.37
CA VAL A 131 -12.27 7.54 -8.11
C VAL A 131 -12.13 9.06 -8.19
N ILE A 132 -11.11 9.58 -8.87
CA ILE A 132 -10.93 11.02 -9.09
C ILE A 132 -12.08 11.58 -9.95
N GLU A 133 -12.43 10.90 -11.04
CA GLU A 133 -13.54 11.27 -11.92
C GLU A 133 -14.89 11.20 -11.17
N GLU A 134 -15.09 10.17 -10.35
CA GLU A 134 -16.32 10.01 -9.56
C GLU A 134 -16.43 11.06 -8.45
N ILE A 135 -15.34 11.41 -7.76
CA ILE A 135 -15.34 12.51 -6.77
C ILE A 135 -15.77 13.83 -7.43
N ARG A 136 -15.27 14.11 -8.64
CA ARG A 136 -15.59 15.36 -9.37
C ARG A 136 -17.04 15.39 -9.84
N ARG A 137 -17.57 14.25 -10.29
CA ARG A 137 -18.90 14.16 -10.93
C ARG A 137 -20.03 13.87 -9.92
N ASN A 138 -19.74 13.08 -8.88
CA ASN A 138 -20.69 12.56 -7.90
C ASN A 138 -19.99 12.38 -6.52
N PRO A 139 -19.64 13.49 -5.84
CA PRO A 139 -18.89 13.45 -4.59
C PRO A 139 -19.60 12.70 -3.45
N SER A 140 -20.94 12.67 -3.46
CA SER A 140 -21.77 11.90 -2.51
C SER A 140 -21.78 10.39 -2.77
N SER A 141 -21.06 9.91 -3.78
CA SER A 141 -20.97 8.49 -4.08
C SER A 141 -20.43 7.72 -2.87
N ARG A 142 -21.13 6.65 -2.49
CA ARG A 142 -20.68 5.73 -1.44
C ARG A 142 -19.72 4.65 -1.96
N ARG A 143 -19.30 4.76 -3.23
CA ARG A 143 -18.50 3.77 -3.96
C ARG A 143 -17.12 4.29 -4.35
N LEU A 144 -16.65 5.34 -3.68
CA LEU A 144 -15.32 5.92 -3.89
C LEU A 144 -14.24 5.05 -3.25
N ILE A 145 -13.98 3.88 -3.84
CA ILE A 145 -13.14 2.83 -3.25
C ILE A 145 -12.01 2.50 -4.22
N VAL A 146 -10.83 2.25 -3.65
CA VAL A 146 -9.68 1.65 -4.35
C VAL A 146 -9.23 0.44 -3.54
N THR A 147 -9.06 -0.70 -4.19
CA THR A 147 -8.53 -1.93 -3.58
C THR A 147 -7.16 -2.28 -4.15
N GLY A 148 -6.26 -2.71 -3.28
CA GLY A 148 -5.02 -3.38 -3.64
C GLY A 148 -5.13 -4.91 -3.60
N TRP A 149 -6.25 -5.48 -3.16
CA TRP A 149 -6.39 -6.93 -3.00
C TRP A 149 -7.09 -7.58 -4.20
N ASN A 150 -6.32 -8.35 -4.98
CA ASN A 150 -6.82 -9.20 -6.05
C ASN A 150 -6.49 -10.68 -5.71
N PRO A 151 -7.50 -11.52 -5.38
CA PRO A 151 -7.25 -12.93 -5.06
C PRO A 151 -6.56 -13.73 -6.16
N GLN A 152 -6.69 -13.33 -7.43
CA GLN A 152 -6.01 -14.01 -8.55
C GLN A 152 -4.51 -13.72 -8.60
N GLU A 153 -4.06 -12.64 -7.95
CA GLU A 153 -2.70 -12.12 -8.05
C GLU A 153 -1.99 -11.99 -6.69
N ALA A 154 -2.72 -12.12 -5.58
CA ALA A 154 -2.19 -11.97 -4.23
C ALA A 154 -1.08 -12.99 -3.92
N ASP A 155 -1.14 -14.18 -4.51
CA ASP A 155 -0.11 -15.22 -4.38
C ASP A 155 0.98 -15.13 -5.47
N GLN A 156 0.92 -14.11 -6.33
CA GLN A 156 1.89 -13.86 -7.39
C GLN A 156 2.91 -12.78 -7.00
N VAL A 157 3.12 -12.53 -5.70
CA VAL A 157 4.06 -11.52 -5.19
C VAL A 157 4.81 -12.06 -3.97
N ALA A 158 6.05 -11.60 -3.77
CA ALA A 158 6.83 -11.99 -2.58
C ALA A 158 6.28 -11.35 -1.28
N LEU A 159 5.59 -10.22 -1.41
CA LEU A 159 4.93 -9.53 -0.31
C LEU A 159 3.50 -9.14 -0.73
N PRO A 160 2.48 -9.87 -0.28
CA PRO A 160 1.10 -9.52 -0.51
C PRO A 160 0.75 -8.12 0.03
N PRO A 161 -0.26 -7.44 -0.53
CA PRO A 161 -0.66 -6.11 -0.10
C PRO A 161 -1.06 -6.04 1.38
N CYS A 162 -0.42 -5.18 2.15
CA CYS A 162 -0.74 -4.93 3.57
C CYS A 162 -1.88 -3.91 3.73
N HIS A 163 -1.80 -2.77 3.03
CA HIS A 163 -2.87 -1.78 2.99
C HIS A 163 -3.80 -2.07 1.80
N THR A 164 -4.79 -2.93 2.06
CA THR A 164 -5.57 -3.63 1.03
C THR A 164 -6.71 -2.80 0.43
N LEU A 165 -7.23 -1.79 1.12
CA LEU A 165 -8.35 -0.97 0.64
C LEU A 165 -8.33 0.41 1.28
N PHE A 166 -8.69 1.42 0.51
CA PHE A 166 -9.05 2.73 1.05
C PHE A 166 -10.32 3.26 0.37
N GLN A 167 -11.09 4.02 1.13
CA GLN A 167 -12.34 4.62 0.70
C GLN A 167 -12.31 6.12 0.98
N PHE A 168 -12.82 6.91 0.04
CA PHE A 168 -13.01 8.34 0.19
C PHE A 168 -14.45 8.66 0.57
N HIS A 169 -14.62 9.75 1.29
CA HIS A 169 -15.90 10.32 1.66
C HIS A 169 -15.80 11.84 1.51
N VAL A 170 -16.75 12.45 0.80
CA VAL A 170 -16.84 13.91 0.68
C VAL A 170 -17.98 14.37 1.59
N SER A 171 -17.64 15.15 2.62
CA SER A 171 -18.65 15.76 3.49
C SER A 171 -19.47 16.79 2.71
N THR A 172 -20.80 16.75 2.86
CA THR A 172 -21.71 17.75 2.27
C THR A 172 -21.79 19.03 3.09
N ASP A 173 -21.46 18.94 4.37
CA ASP A 173 -21.38 20.07 5.28
C ASP A 173 -19.90 20.48 5.39
N GLY A 174 -19.62 21.78 5.21
CA GLY A 174 -18.32 22.35 5.59
C GLY A 174 -18.03 22.04 7.06
N PRO A 175 -16.77 22.14 7.51
CA PRO A 175 -16.41 21.77 8.88
C PRO A 175 -17.34 22.47 9.87
N ALA A 176 -17.98 21.68 10.73
CA ALA A 176 -18.76 22.17 11.86
C ALA A 176 -17.86 22.91 12.86
#